data_AF-A0A2G8KMX2-F1
#
_entry.id   AF-A0A2G8KMX2-F1
#
_cell.length_a   1.000
_cell.length_b   1.000
_cell.length_c   1.000
_cell.angle_alpha   90.00
_cell.angle_beta   90.00
_cell.angle_gamma   90.00
#
_symmetry.space_group_name_H-M   'P 1'
#
loop_
_entity.id
_entity.type
_entity.pdbx_description
1 polymer ?
#
loop_
_entity_poly.entity_id
_entity_poly.type
_entity_poly.pdbx_seq_one_letter_code
_entity_poly.pdbx_strand_id
1 'polypeptide(L)'
;MGNVTVAKKADVIMFSRGAAGIEQWRELISSRRQEQIWLYATEESIYHAPPVQSKPYVVVDNLRYNLTYGYHIKADISQPFGKIVPSEHPSKPTIDPKPSDLAPVAWMSSRDHMYWSRSRFVRDLGNYLSIDKYGKMGGKKLPRKGNSSTETLKKYKFYLAFENSCCSHYITEKFWIALSSYEAVPIVVGPSKADYEKVAPPESFIYADDFESFESLAEYVNKVVDSGIV
;
A
#
# COMPACT_ATOMS: atom_id res chain seq x y z
N MET A 1 -2.77 -23.50 -2.11
CA MET A 1 -4.16 -23.94 -2.33
C MET A 1 -4.69 -24.47 -1.01
N GLY A 2 -5.88 -24.04 -0.59
CA GLY A 2 -6.51 -24.49 0.66
C GLY A 2 -7.00 -25.94 0.56
N ASN A 3 -7.07 -26.64 1.70
CA ASN A 3 -7.56 -28.01 1.76
C ASN A 3 -9.10 -28.04 1.76
N VAL A 4 -9.70 -28.64 0.74
CA VAL A 4 -11.17 -28.69 0.56
C VAL A 4 -11.87 -29.43 1.71
N THR A 5 -11.18 -30.39 2.35
CA THR A 5 -11.69 -31.08 3.55
C THR A 5 -11.87 -30.14 4.73
N VAL A 6 -11.00 -29.14 4.89
CA VAL A 6 -11.11 -28.12 5.94
C VAL A 6 -12.24 -27.15 5.59
N ALA A 7 -12.35 -26.76 4.32
CA ALA A 7 -13.41 -25.88 3.83
C ALA A 7 -14.81 -26.43 4.13
N LYS A 8 -15.05 -27.74 3.97
CA LYS A 8 -16.35 -28.37 4.26
C LYS A 8 -16.84 -28.17 5.71
N LYS A 9 -15.90 -28.09 6.66
CA LYS A 9 -16.19 -27.96 8.10
C LYS A 9 -16.23 -26.51 8.58
N ALA A 10 -15.79 -25.55 7.76
CA ALA A 10 -15.74 -24.15 8.14
C ALA A 10 -17.12 -23.50 8.08
N ASP A 11 -17.39 -22.55 8.98
CA ASP A 11 -18.61 -21.72 8.93
C ASP A 11 -18.41 -20.49 8.02
N VAL A 12 -17.17 -20.00 7.95
CA VAL A 12 -16.77 -18.90 7.09
C VAL A 12 -15.55 -19.32 6.25
N ILE A 13 -15.61 -19.09 4.94
CA ILE A 13 -14.47 -19.28 4.03
C ILE A 13 -14.11 -17.94 3.40
N MET A 14 -12.83 -17.58 3.49
CA MET A 14 -12.28 -16.38 2.87
C MET A 14 -11.47 -16.74 1.62
N PHE A 15 -11.79 -16.09 0.51
CA PHE A 15 -11.15 -16.31 -0.78
C PHE A 15 -10.26 -15.12 -1.13
N SER A 16 -8.94 -15.29 -0.95
CA SER A 16 -7.93 -14.30 -1.35
C SER A 16 -7.40 -14.60 -2.75
N ARG A 17 -7.80 -13.77 -3.72
CA ARG A 17 -7.70 -14.04 -5.18
C ARG A 17 -8.51 -15.29 -5.57
N GLY A 18 -8.92 -15.41 -6.85
CA GLY A 18 -9.77 -16.51 -7.37
C GLY A 18 -9.11 -17.91 -7.37
N ALA A 19 -8.38 -18.25 -6.31
CA ALA A 19 -7.35 -19.27 -6.20
C ALA A 19 -7.88 -20.70 -6.00
N ALA A 20 -8.88 -21.08 -6.78
CA ALA A 20 -9.16 -22.49 -7.00
C ALA A 20 -9.15 -22.74 -8.51
N GLY A 21 -8.51 -23.84 -8.94
CA GLY A 21 -8.74 -24.36 -10.28
C GLY A 21 -10.22 -24.72 -10.43
N ILE A 22 -10.72 -24.79 -11.67
CA ILE A 22 -12.13 -25.08 -11.96
C ILE A 22 -12.64 -26.32 -11.20
N GLU A 23 -11.80 -27.36 -11.05
CA GLU A 23 -12.15 -28.59 -10.32
C GLU A 23 -12.33 -28.35 -8.82
N GLN A 24 -11.40 -27.63 -8.19
CA GLN A 24 -11.48 -27.27 -6.78
C GLN A 24 -12.71 -26.40 -6.51
N TRP A 25 -13.05 -25.49 -7.43
CA TRP A 25 -14.27 -24.71 -7.34
C TRP A 25 -15.53 -25.55 -7.45
N ARG A 26 -15.59 -26.49 -8.39
CA ARG A 26 -16.72 -27.42 -8.52
C ARG A 26 -16.91 -28.24 -7.25
N GLU A 27 -15.83 -28.71 -6.63
CA GLU A 27 -15.90 -29.44 -5.37
C GLU A 27 -16.38 -28.56 -4.21
N LEU A 28 -15.89 -27.32 -4.11
CA LEU A 28 -16.33 -26.37 -3.08
C LEU A 28 -17.82 -26.03 -3.22
N ILE A 29 -18.30 -25.82 -4.45
CA ILE A 29 -19.72 -25.54 -4.72
C ILE A 29 -20.58 -26.77 -4.41
N SER A 30 -20.18 -27.96 -4.85
CA SER A 30 -20.97 -29.18 -4.64
C SER A 30 -21.04 -29.62 -3.18
N SER A 31 -20.05 -29.23 -2.37
CA SER A 31 -19.98 -29.54 -0.94
C SER A 31 -20.32 -28.36 -0.02
N ARG A 32 -20.77 -27.23 -0.59
CA ARG A 32 -21.13 -26.04 0.16
C ARG A 32 -22.37 -26.30 1.02
N ARG A 33 -22.24 -26.07 2.33
CA ARG A 33 -23.38 -26.06 3.27
C ARG A 33 -24.15 -24.75 3.13
N GLN A 34 -25.47 -24.80 3.32
CA GLN A 34 -26.34 -23.63 3.14
C GLN A 34 -25.99 -22.50 4.13
N GLU A 35 -25.52 -22.85 5.32
CA GLU A 35 -25.15 -21.90 6.38
C GLU A 35 -23.77 -21.27 6.17
N GLN A 36 -23.00 -21.77 5.20
CA GLN A 36 -21.62 -21.33 5.01
C GLN A 36 -21.54 -19.95 4.33
N ILE A 37 -20.81 -19.04 4.98
CA ILE A 37 -20.55 -17.68 4.50
C ILE A 37 -19.27 -17.66 3.68
N TRP A 38 -19.35 -17.21 2.44
CA TRP A 38 -18.20 -17.04 1.55
C TRP A 38 -17.84 -15.56 1.47
N LEU A 39 -16.60 -15.22 1.82
CA LEU A 39 -16.04 -13.88 1.78
C LEU A 39 -15.15 -13.71 0.54
N TYR A 40 -15.46 -12.73 -0.31
CA TYR A 40 -14.52 -12.28 -1.33
C TYR A 40 -13.52 -11.33 -0.68
N ALA A 41 -12.26 -11.77 -0.54
CA ALA A 41 -11.20 -10.97 0.07
C ALA A 41 -10.25 -10.41 -0.98
N THR A 42 -10.05 -9.09 -0.96
CA THR A 42 -9.12 -8.42 -1.86
C THR A 42 -8.36 -7.27 -1.19
N GLU A 43 -7.08 -7.20 -1.51
CA GLU A 43 -6.19 -6.07 -1.21
C GLU A 43 -5.89 -5.25 -2.48
N GLU A 44 -6.45 -5.66 -3.62
CA GLU A 44 -6.30 -4.96 -4.89
C GLU A 44 -7.26 -3.77 -4.96
N SER A 45 -6.87 -2.73 -5.70
CA SER A 45 -7.70 -1.54 -5.88
C SER A 45 -9.06 -1.85 -6.51
N ILE A 46 -10.03 -0.95 -6.34
CA ILE A 46 -11.38 -1.08 -6.94
C ILE A 46 -11.36 -1.26 -8.45
N TYR A 47 -10.29 -0.85 -9.12
CA TYR A 47 -10.17 -0.98 -10.57
C TYR A 47 -9.68 -2.38 -10.99
N HIS A 48 -8.99 -3.11 -10.11
CA HIS A 48 -8.53 -4.48 -10.34
C HIS A 48 -9.50 -5.52 -9.78
N ALA A 49 -10.22 -5.18 -8.70
CA ALA A 49 -11.11 -6.09 -7.99
C ALA A 49 -12.46 -5.44 -7.62
N PRO A 50 -13.25 -4.97 -8.60
CA PRO A 50 -14.63 -4.58 -8.33
C PRO A 50 -15.52 -5.82 -8.11
N PRO A 51 -16.62 -5.73 -7.35
CA PRO A 51 -17.15 -4.59 -6.60
C PRO A 51 -16.76 -4.57 -5.10
N VAL A 52 -16.89 -3.39 -4.49
CA VAL A 52 -16.47 -3.13 -3.10
C VAL A 52 -17.47 -3.60 -2.05
N GLN A 53 -18.77 -3.60 -2.35
CA GLN A 53 -19.85 -3.93 -1.41
C GLN A 53 -20.77 -4.99 -2.00
N SER A 54 -21.27 -5.92 -1.18
CA SER A 54 -22.31 -6.85 -1.61
C SER A 54 -23.69 -6.18 -1.63
N LYS A 55 -24.45 -6.34 -2.72
CA LYS A 55 -25.90 -6.03 -2.76
C LYS A 55 -26.63 -6.89 -3.81
N PRO A 56 -27.30 -8.02 -3.44
CA PRO A 56 -27.30 -8.74 -2.15
C PRO A 56 -26.14 -9.73 -1.99
N TYR A 57 -25.35 -9.92 -3.03
CA TYR A 57 -24.13 -10.73 -3.07
C TYR A 57 -23.15 -10.05 -4.02
N VAL A 58 -21.89 -10.48 -4.00
CA VAL A 58 -20.89 -10.07 -4.98
C VAL A 58 -20.63 -11.20 -5.96
N VAL A 59 -20.49 -10.86 -7.25
CA VAL A 59 -20.10 -11.80 -8.30
C VAL A 59 -18.71 -11.43 -8.81
N VAL A 60 -17.74 -12.32 -8.65
CA VAL A 60 -16.39 -12.18 -9.20
C VAL A 60 -16.05 -13.49 -9.92
N ASP A 61 -15.60 -13.39 -11.17
CA ASP A 61 -15.29 -14.55 -12.03
C ASP A 61 -16.44 -15.57 -12.11
N ASN A 62 -17.68 -15.08 -12.23
CA ASN A 62 -18.93 -15.85 -12.23
C ASN A 62 -19.24 -16.60 -10.91
N LEU A 63 -18.53 -16.30 -9.82
CA LEU A 63 -18.74 -16.91 -8.50
C LEU A 63 -19.45 -15.95 -7.55
N ARG A 64 -20.43 -16.47 -6.81
CA ARG A 64 -21.21 -15.69 -5.83
C ARG A 64 -20.61 -15.81 -4.44
N TYR A 65 -20.31 -14.67 -3.83
CA TYR A 65 -19.89 -14.56 -2.43
C TYR A 65 -20.93 -13.77 -1.63
N ASN A 66 -21.04 -14.09 -0.35
CA ASN A 66 -22.00 -13.46 0.55
C ASN A 66 -21.59 -12.05 0.92
N LEU A 67 -20.30 -11.84 1.18
CA LEU A 67 -19.77 -10.61 1.77
C LEU A 67 -18.42 -10.26 1.13
N THR A 68 -18.06 -8.98 1.16
CA THR A 68 -16.73 -8.48 0.78
C THR A 68 -15.85 -8.23 2.01
N TYR A 69 -14.57 -8.55 1.88
CA TYR A 69 -13.52 -8.23 2.85
C TYR A 69 -12.41 -7.44 2.14
N GLY A 70 -12.11 -6.22 2.58
CA GLY A 70 -11.08 -5.42 1.92
C GLY A 70 -10.85 -4.06 2.53
N TYR A 71 -9.94 -3.30 1.93
CA TYR A 71 -9.45 -2.02 2.49
C TYR A 71 -10.49 -0.89 2.52
N HIS A 72 -11.44 -0.91 1.58
CA HIS A 72 -12.33 0.22 1.38
C HIS A 72 -13.40 0.24 2.47
N ILE A 73 -13.69 1.42 3.03
CA ILE A 73 -14.69 1.64 4.10
C ILE A 73 -16.13 1.19 3.76
N LYS A 74 -16.38 0.82 2.50
CA LYS A 74 -17.69 0.35 2.02
C LYS A 74 -17.75 -1.17 1.87
N ALA A 75 -16.64 -1.86 2.12
CA ALA A 75 -16.65 -3.32 2.20
C ALA A 75 -17.52 -3.76 3.38
N ASP A 76 -18.16 -4.92 3.23
CA ASP A 76 -18.99 -5.47 4.31
C ASP A 76 -18.16 -5.72 5.57
N ILE A 77 -16.91 -6.13 5.37
CA ILE A 77 -15.86 -6.16 6.40
C ILE A 77 -14.69 -5.29 5.92
N SER A 78 -14.57 -4.11 6.52
CA SER A 78 -13.50 -3.15 6.21
C SER A 78 -12.23 -3.45 7.00
N GLN A 79 -11.13 -3.73 6.30
CA GLN A 79 -9.79 -3.92 6.87
C GLN A 79 -8.77 -3.01 6.16
N PRO A 80 -8.56 -1.77 6.64
CA PRO A 80 -7.48 -0.91 6.15
C PRO A 80 -6.10 -1.55 6.37
N PHE A 81 -5.11 -1.15 5.56
CA PHE A 81 -3.73 -1.66 5.63
C PHE A 81 -2.98 -1.25 6.89
N GLY A 82 -3.44 -0.20 7.57
CA GLY A 82 -2.83 0.30 8.79
C GLY A 82 -3.72 1.28 9.52
N LYS A 83 -3.33 1.58 10.75
CA LYS A 83 -3.95 2.57 11.62
C LYS A 83 -2.91 3.12 12.57
N ILE A 84 -3.07 4.37 12.96
CA ILE A 84 -2.33 4.95 14.07
C ILE A 84 -2.99 4.52 15.38
N VAL A 85 -2.19 4.06 16.33
CA VAL A 85 -2.64 3.69 17.67
C VAL A 85 -1.85 4.56 18.66
N PRO A 86 -2.52 5.27 19.59
CA PRO A 86 -1.83 6.00 20.65
C PRO A 86 -0.91 5.05 21.44
N SER A 87 0.31 5.48 21.71
CA SER A 87 1.21 4.72 22.59
C SER A 87 0.74 4.83 24.03
N GLU A 88 0.66 3.69 24.74
CA GLU A 88 0.42 3.66 26.19
C GLU A 88 1.58 4.29 26.97
N HIS A 89 2.78 4.27 26.39
CA HIS A 89 4.00 4.83 26.93
C HIS A 89 4.63 5.78 25.90
N PRO A 90 4.14 7.03 25.79
CA PRO A 90 4.68 7.99 24.86
C PRO A 90 6.13 8.32 25.24
N SER A 91 7.07 7.94 24.38
CA SER A 91 8.47 8.35 24.46
C SER A 91 8.79 9.25 23.27
N LYS A 92 9.72 10.20 23.46
CA LYS A 92 10.31 10.89 22.32
C LYS A 92 11.17 9.87 21.58
N PRO A 93 10.89 9.55 20.31
CA PRO A 93 11.74 8.64 19.56
C PRO A 93 13.13 9.26 19.42
N THR A 94 14.16 8.44 19.61
CA THR A 94 15.52 8.79 19.18
C THR A 94 15.56 8.61 17.67
N ILE A 95 15.72 9.68 16.92
CA ILE A 95 15.88 9.62 15.46
C ILE A 95 17.38 9.56 15.19
N ASP A 96 17.84 8.41 14.70
CA ASP A 96 19.23 8.27 14.26
C ASP A 96 19.46 9.19 13.05
N PRO A 97 20.58 9.96 13.02
CA PRO A 97 20.90 10.78 11.87
C PRO A 97 20.96 9.93 10.59
N LYS A 98 20.17 10.32 9.59
CA LYS A 98 20.19 9.68 8.28
C LYS A 98 21.50 10.05 7.54
N PRO A 99 22.16 9.09 6.84
CA PRO A 99 23.41 9.37 6.11
C PRO A 99 23.24 10.47 5.05
N SER A 100 24.26 11.32 4.90
CA SER A 100 24.28 12.43 3.92
C SER A 100 24.88 12.05 2.56
N ASP A 101 25.44 10.84 2.42
CA ASP A 101 26.05 10.33 1.19
C ASP A 101 25.05 9.70 0.22
N LEU A 102 23.79 9.56 0.65
CA LEU A 102 22.67 9.07 -0.16
C LEU A 102 21.83 10.23 -0.67
N ALA A 103 21.02 9.96 -1.69
CA ALA A 103 19.91 10.85 -2.02
C ALA A 103 19.00 11.02 -0.79
N PRO A 104 18.35 12.19 -0.59
CA PRO A 104 17.42 12.37 0.52
C PRO A 104 16.15 11.50 0.38
N VAL A 105 15.85 11.07 -0.85
CA VAL A 105 14.61 10.37 -1.20
C VAL A 105 14.92 9.00 -1.81
N ALA A 106 14.18 7.98 -1.37
CA ALA A 106 14.17 6.67 -2.03
C ALA A 106 12.82 6.32 -2.67
N TRP A 107 12.87 5.52 -3.71
CA TRP A 107 11.72 4.86 -4.31
C TRP A 107 12.04 3.41 -4.61
N MET A 108 11.14 2.49 -4.25
CA MET A 108 11.27 1.08 -4.60
C MET A 108 10.00 0.61 -5.31
N SER A 109 10.16 0.07 -6.52
CA SER A 109 9.04 -0.54 -7.25
C SER A 109 9.47 -1.74 -8.07
N SER A 110 8.60 -2.76 -8.12
CA SER A 110 8.80 -3.99 -8.88
C SER A 110 7.93 -4.08 -10.13
N ARG A 111 6.99 -3.14 -10.31
CA ARG A 111 6.07 -3.03 -11.45
C ARG A 111 5.89 -1.56 -11.77
N ASP A 112 5.62 -1.24 -13.02
CA ASP A 112 5.17 0.09 -13.42
C ASP A 112 3.96 -0.06 -14.35
N HIS A 113 3.25 1.04 -14.57
CA HIS A 113 2.09 1.12 -15.47
C HIS A 113 0.93 0.20 -15.04
N MET A 114 0.23 0.59 -13.97
CA MET A 114 -1.08 0.04 -13.64
C MET A 114 -2.17 1.00 -14.15
N TYR A 115 -2.49 2.05 -13.39
CA TYR A 115 -3.44 3.10 -13.83
C TYR A 115 -2.78 4.42 -14.20
N TRP A 116 -1.56 4.62 -13.73
CA TRP A 116 -0.74 5.78 -14.04
C TRP A 116 0.72 5.37 -14.06
N SER A 117 1.57 6.18 -14.69
CA SER A 117 2.99 5.89 -14.80
C SER A 117 3.75 6.48 -13.60
N ARG A 118 3.99 5.62 -12.61
CA ARG A 118 4.82 5.97 -11.45
C ARG A 118 6.26 6.21 -11.87
N SER A 119 6.81 5.39 -12.77
CA SER A 119 8.18 5.60 -13.24
C SER A 119 8.35 6.93 -13.97
N ARG A 120 7.36 7.36 -14.76
CA ARG A 120 7.39 8.68 -15.42
C ARG A 120 7.40 9.81 -14.39
N PHE A 121 6.53 9.76 -13.39
CA PHE A 121 6.52 10.75 -12.31
C PHE A 121 7.86 10.81 -11.60
N VAL A 122 8.42 9.66 -11.20
CA VAL A 122 9.71 9.59 -10.51
C VAL A 122 10.85 10.07 -11.40
N ARG A 123 10.81 9.77 -12.70
CA ARG A 123 11.80 10.27 -13.66
C ARG A 123 11.73 11.78 -13.78
N ASP A 124 10.53 12.33 -13.94
CA ASP A 124 10.33 13.77 -14.20
C ASP A 124 10.65 14.59 -12.93
N LEU A 125 10.25 14.12 -11.75
CA LEU A 125 10.68 14.68 -10.45
C LEU A 125 12.19 14.55 -10.24
N GLY A 126 12.78 13.46 -10.73
CA GLY A 126 14.22 13.20 -10.65
C GLY A 126 15.11 14.22 -11.38
N ASN A 127 14.53 15.11 -12.20
CA ASN A 127 15.26 16.23 -12.80
C ASN A 127 15.51 17.37 -11.81
N TYR A 128 14.75 17.44 -10.71
CA TYR A 128 14.78 18.52 -9.72
C TYR A 128 15.19 18.00 -8.32
N LEU A 129 14.99 16.71 -8.05
CA LEU A 129 15.25 16.08 -6.77
C LEU A 129 16.09 14.82 -6.94
N SER A 130 17.16 14.69 -6.15
CA SER A 130 17.94 13.46 -6.13
C SER A 130 17.11 12.33 -5.52
N ILE A 131 16.92 11.24 -6.28
CA ILE A 131 16.10 10.09 -5.90
C ILE A 131 16.86 8.79 -6.18
N ASP A 132 17.03 7.99 -5.14
CA ASP A 132 17.58 6.64 -5.24
C ASP A 132 16.49 5.61 -5.53
N LYS A 133 16.66 4.88 -6.64
CA LYS A 133 15.63 4.00 -7.20
C LYS A 133 16.03 2.53 -7.09
N TYR A 134 15.21 1.74 -6.41
CA TYR A 134 15.38 0.31 -6.15
C TYR A 134 14.26 -0.54 -6.77
N GLY A 135 14.46 -1.86 -6.76
CA GLY A 135 13.51 -2.83 -7.30
C GLY A 135 13.69 -3.04 -8.81
N LYS A 136 12.75 -3.75 -9.44
CA LYS A 136 12.82 -4.04 -10.89
C LYS A 136 12.71 -2.78 -11.76
N MET A 137 12.07 -1.73 -11.25
CA MET A 137 11.95 -0.44 -11.93
C MET A 137 13.08 0.53 -11.56
N GLY A 138 14.02 0.10 -10.72
CA GLY A 138 15.16 0.90 -10.26
C GLY A 138 16.49 0.41 -10.84
N GLY A 139 17.51 1.27 -10.74
CA GLY A 139 18.88 0.94 -11.14
C GLY A 139 19.77 0.48 -9.98
N LYS A 140 19.46 0.88 -8.74
CA LYS A 140 20.24 0.52 -7.56
C LYS A 140 19.90 -0.89 -7.08
N LYS A 141 20.95 -1.65 -6.74
CA LYS A 141 20.81 -3.01 -6.21
C LYS A 141 20.68 -2.97 -4.70
N LEU A 142 19.77 -3.80 -4.18
CA LEU A 142 19.71 -4.09 -2.76
C LEU A 142 20.86 -5.03 -2.35
N PRO A 143 21.36 -4.95 -1.10
CA PRO A 143 22.31 -5.91 -0.58
C PRO A 143 21.75 -7.34 -0.67
N ARG A 144 22.63 -8.33 -0.96
CA ARG A 144 22.24 -9.73 -1.19
C ARG A 144 21.95 -10.56 0.07
N LYS A 145 22.24 -10.05 1.28
CA LYS A 145 22.08 -10.78 2.55
C LYS A 145 21.18 -10.01 3.54
N GLY A 146 20.28 -10.72 4.23
CA GLY A 146 19.42 -10.21 5.32
C GLY A 146 18.11 -9.54 4.86
N ASN A 147 17.39 -8.89 5.80
CA ASN A 147 16.25 -7.97 5.55
C ASN A 147 16.75 -6.69 4.85
N SER A 148 17.36 -6.86 3.68
CA SER A 148 18.24 -5.86 3.07
C SER A 148 17.49 -4.65 2.53
N SER A 149 16.21 -4.76 2.20
CA SER A 149 15.39 -3.64 1.74
C SER A 149 15.11 -2.66 2.87
N THR A 150 14.59 -3.13 4.01
CA THR A 150 14.25 -2.26 5.14
C THR A 150 15.48 -1.54 5.68
N GLU A 151 16.57 -2.25 5.94
CA GLU A 151 17.83 -1.64 6.41
C GLU A 151 18.43 -0.65 5.41
N THR A 152 18.20 -0.85 4.12
CA THR A 152 18.64 0.09 3.09
C THR A 152 17.74 1.32 3.06
N LEU A 153 16.41 1.11 3.07
CA LEU A 153 15.42 2.17 2.92
C LEU A 153 15.28 3.01 4.20
N LYS A 154 15.62 2.46 5.37
CA LYS A 154 15.67 3.17 6.64
C LYS A 154 16.69 4.31 6.67
N LYS A 155 17.65 4.31 5.74
CA LYS A 155 18.68 5.36 5.63
C LYS A 155 18.19 6.63 4.92
N TYR A 156 16.98 6.63 4.38
CA TYR A 156 16.44 7.78 3.65
C TYR A 156 15.53 8.61 4.56
N LYS A 157 15.53 9.93 4.36
CA LYS A 157 14.63 10.86 5.06
C LYS A 157 13.21 10.76 4.51
N PHE A 158 13.10 10.59 3.19
CA PHE A 158 11.83 10.50 2.49
C PHE A 158 11.71 9.21 1.69
N TYR A 159 10.48 8.73 1.57
CA TYR A 159 10.14 7.59 0.73
C TYR A 159 8.97 7.92 -0.20
N LEU A 160 9.11 7.65 -1.49
CA LEU A 160 8.02 7.80 -2.46
C LEU A 160 7.02 6.66 -2.31
N ALA A 161 6.00 6.86 -1.47
CA ALA A 161 4.93 5.91 -1.18
C ALA A 161 3.80 5.98 -2.22
N PHE A 162 4.16 5.80 -3.49
CA PHE A 162 3.23 5.97 -4.62
C PHE A 162 2.35 4.76 -4.84
N GLU A 163 1.05 4.98 -4.79
CA GLU A 163 0.05 3.93 -4.96
C GLU A 163 -0.11 3.51 -6.41
N ASN A 164 -0.42 2.23 -6.59
CA ASN A 164 -0.63 1.66 -7.91
C ASN A 164 -1.89 2.21 -8.62
N SER A 165 -2.82 2.78 -7.83
CA SER A 165 -4.12 3.26 -8.27
C SER A 165 -4.53 4.46 -7.41
N CYS A 166 -4.95 5.54 -8.05
CA CYS A 166 -5.54 6.68 -7.35
C CYS A 166 -7.04 6.43 -7.19
N CYS A 167 -7.44 5.80 -6.09
CA CYS A 167 -8.84 5.53 -5.77
C CYS A 167 -9.11 5.64 -4.28
N SER A 168 -10.35 5.96 -3.91
CA SER A 168 -10.74 6.32 -2.55
C SER A 168 -10.33 5.28 -1.51
N HIS A 169 -9.79 5.76 -0.39
CA HIS A 169 -9.30 4.97 0.74
C HIS A 169 -8.14 3.99 0.44
N TYR A 170 -7.57 3.96 -0.77
CA TYR A 170 -6.52 3.01 -1.14
C TYR A 170 -5.13 3.45 -0.66
N ILE A 171 -4.94 3.43 0.65
CA ILE A 171 -3.67 3.71 1.33
C ILE A 171 -3.09 2.38 1.78
N THR A 172 -2.05 1.91 1.09
CA THR A 172 -1.55 0.53 1.18
C THR A 172 -0.34 0.39 2.10
N GLU A 173 0.30 -0.78 2.09
CA GLU A 173 1.53 -1.05 2.82
C GLU A 173 2.64 -0.01 2.54
N LYS A 174 2.65 0.62 1.36
CA LYS A 174 3.70 1.59 0.98
C LYS A 174 3.75 2.78 1.94
N PHE A 175 2.58 3.32 2.29
CA PHE A 175 2.46 4.44 3.21
C PHE A 175 2.86 4.01 4.64
N TRP A 176 2.31 2.89 5.10
CA TRP A 176 2.49 2.43 6.48
C TRP A 176 3.91 1.92 6.76
N ILE A 177 4.53 1.23 5.80
CA ILE A 177 5.92 0.75 5.91
C ILE A 177 6.90 1.94 5.90
N ALA A 178 6.62 3.01 5.14
CA ALA A 178 7.44 4.22 5.16
C ALA A 178 7.54 4.80 6.59
N LEU A 179 6.39 4.95 7.24
CA LEU A 179 6.31 5.47 8.61
C LEU A 179 6.90 4.50 9.64
N SER A 180 6.48 3.22 9.61
CA SER A 180 6.78 2.27 10.69
C SER A 180 8.15 1.58 10.58
N SER A 181 8.57 1.25 9.36
CA SER A 181 9.74 0.40 9.13
C SER A 181 10.93 1.18 8.57
N TYR A 182 10.68 2.17 7.72
CA TYR A 182 11.74 2.99 7.14
C TYR A 182 12.03 4.23 7.98
N GLU A 183 11.13 4.58 8.93
CA GLU A 183 11.23 5.82 9.71
C GLU A 183 11.52 7.01 8.78
N ALA A 184 10.74 7.08 7.70
CA ALA A 184 10.89 8.04 6.62
C ALA A 184 9.55 8.74 6.39
N VAL A 185 9.59 10.02 6.06
CA VAL A 185 8.39 10.79 5.73
C VAL A 185 7.90 10.37 4.33
N PRO A 186 6.66 9.85 4.21
CA PRO A 186 6.12 9.46 2.92
C PRO A 186 5.78 10.68 2.06
N ILE A 187 6.26 10.68 0.82
CA ILE A 187 5.75 11.54 -0.26
C ILE A 187 4.74 10.70 -1.04
N VAL A 188 3.50 11.15 -1.13
CA VAL A 188 2.38 10.31 -1.57
C VAL A 188 1.73 10.79 -2.86
N VAL A 189 1.27 9.81 -3.65
CA VAL A 189 0.31 9.95 -4.76
C VAL A 189 -0.62 8.74 -4.66
N GLY A 190 -1.93 8.97 -4.56
CA GLY A 190 -2.91 7.91 -4.29
C GLY A 190 -4.35 8.44 -4.17
N PRO A 191 -5.11 8.11 -3.12
CA PRO A 191 -6.41 8.72 -2.87
C PRO A 191 -6.30 10.23 -2.58
N SER A 192 -7.45 10.90 -2.43
CA SER A 192 -7.48 12.31 -2.06
C SER A 192 -6.71 12.61 -0.77
N LYS A 193 -6.16 13.82 -0.65
CA LYS A 193 -5.51 14.29 0.59
C LYS A 193 -6.39 14.09 1.83
N ALA A 194 -7.69 14.35 1.71
CA ALA A 194 -8.66 14.14 2.79
C ALA A 194 -8.74 12.68 3.26
N ASP A 195 -8.45 11.69 2.41
CA ASP A 195 -8.39 10.29 2.85
C ASP A 195 -7.12 9.99 3.65
N TYR A 196 -5.99 10.62 3.31
CA TYR A 196 -4.77 10.54 4.12
C TYR A 196 -4.94 11.25 5.47
N GLU A 197 -5.50 12.46 5.49
CA GLU A 197 -5.73 13.25 6.71
C GLU A 197 -6.67 12.58 7.73
N LYS A 198 -7.57 11.71 7.27
CA LYS A 198 -8.42 10.91 8.17
C LYS A 198 -7.65 9.85 8.96
N VAL A 199 -6.50 9.41 8.46
CA VAL A 199 -5.79 8.23 9.01
C VAL A 199 -4.36 8.54 9.47
N ALA A 200 -3.78 9.65 9.02
CA ALA A 200 -2.42 10.07 9.32
C ALA A 200 -2.40 11.31 10.23
N PRO A 201 -1.42 11.44 11.14
CA PRO A 201 -1.25 12.66 11.91
C PRO A 201 -0.98 13.87 10.99
N PRO A 202 -1.34 15.09 11.41
CA PRO A 202 -0.95 16.30 10.68
C PRO A 202 0.57 16.34 10.45
N GLU A 203 0.97 16.88 9.30
CA GLU A 203 2.39 17.09 8.92
C GLU A 203 3.23 15.80 8.83
N SER A 204 2.60 14.61 8.87
CA SER A 204 3.31 13.33 8.81
C SER A 204 3.55 12.79 7.40
N PHE A 205 3.17 13.53 6.36
CA PHE A 205 3.32 13.15 4.95
C PHE A 205 3.33 14.37 4.05
N ILE A 206 3.86 14.21 2.84
CA ILE A 206 3.86 15.23 1.78
C ILE A 206 2.93 14.76 0.67
N TYR A 207 1.84 15.49 0.43
CA TYR A 207 0.91 15.19 -0.67
C TYR A 207 1.43 15.83 -1.95
N ALA A 208 1.79 15.04 -2.96
CA ALA A 208 2.52 15.57 -4.12
C ALA A 208 1.68 16.55 -4.97
N ASP A 209 0.36 16.39 -5.00
CA ASP A 209 -0.53 17.28 -5.76
C ASP A 209 -0.82 18.61 -5.03
N ASP A 210 -0.26 18.84 -3.84
CA ASP A 210 -0.28 20.17 -3.20
C ASP A 210 0.64 21.18 -3.91
N PHE A 211 1.46 20.71 -4.85
CA PHE A 211 2.50 21.49 -5.53
C PHE A 211 2.15 21.72 -7.00
N GLU A 212 2.34 22.95 -7.48
CA GLU A 212 2.00 23.33 -8.86
C GLU A 212 2.95 22.72 -9.90
N SER A 213 4.15 22.30 -9.48
CA SER A 213 5.17 21.71 -10.35
C SER A 213 6.10 20.74 -9.60
N PHE A 214 6.79 19.87 -10.35
CA PHE A 214 7.85 19.01 -9.80
C PHE A 214 8.99 19.81 -9.15
N GLU A 215 9.28 20.99 -9.69
CA GLU A 215 10.29 21.91 -9.14
C GLU A 215 9.85 22.43 -7.76
N SER A 216 8.61 22.91 -7.63
CA SER A 216 8.10 23.40 -6.33
C SER A 216 8.01 22.30 -5.26
N LEU A 217 7.70 21.06 -5.66
CA LEU A 217 7.77 19.89 -4.77
C LEU A 217 9.22 19.61 -4.34
N ALA A 218 10.17 19.63 -5.29
CA ALA A 218 11.58 19.38 -5.00
C ALA A 218 12.19 20.46 -4.08
N GLU A 219 11.87 21.74 -4.32
CA GLU A 219 12.26 22.87 -3.47
C GLU A 219 11.75 22.69 -2.05
N TYR A 220 10.48 22.29 -1.87
CA TYR A 220 9.92 22.02 -0.56
C TYR A 220 10.66 20.88 0.14
N VAL A 221 10.90 19.76 -0.55
CA VAL A 221 11.63 18.62 0.03
C VAL A 221 13.03 19.04 0.46
N ASN A 222 13.78 19.75 -0.38
CA ASN A 222 15.12 20.23 -0.05
C ASN A 222 15.11 21.20 1.14
N LYS A 223 14.14 22.13 1.20
CA LYS A 223 13.96 23.01 2.36
C LYS A 223 13.75 22.22 3.66
N VAL A 224 12.97 21.14 3.61
CA VAL A 224 12.75 20.27 4.77
C VAL A 224 14.05 19.52 5.13
N VAL A 225 14.82 19.03 4.15
CA VAL A 225 16.14 18.41 4.39
C VAL A 225 17.08 19.37 5.13
N ASP A 226 17.16 20.62 4.68
CA ASP A 226 18.08 21.65 5.20
C ASP A 226 17.69 22.15 6.58
N SER A 227 16.40 22.10 6.92
CA SER A 227 15.89 22.49 8.25
C SER A 227 16.33 21.55 9.37
N GLY A 228 16.84 20.35 9.05
CA GLY A 228 17.25 19.34 10.03
C GLY A 228 16.08 18.67 10.78
N ILE A 229 14.83 18.89 10.33
CA ILE A 229 13.60 18.41 10.99
C ILE A 229 13.29 16.93 10.67
N VAL A 230 14.06 16.28 9.80
CA VAL A 230 13.83 14.89 9.34
C VAL A 230 15.11 14.08 9.30
#